data_AF-A0A067MGJ6-F1
#
_entry.id   AF-A0A067MGJ6-F1
#
_cell.length_a   1.000
_cell.length_b   1.000
_cell.length_c   1.000
_cell.angle_alpha   90.00
_cell.angle_beta   90.00
_cell.angle_gamma   90.00
#
_symmetry.space_group_name_H-M   'P 1'
#
loop_
_entity.id
_entity.type
_entity.pdbx_description
1 polymer ?
#
loop_
_entity_poly.entity_id
_entity_poly.type
_entity_poly.pdbx_seq_one_letter_code
_entity_poly.pdbx_strand_id
1 'polypeptide(L)'
;MISSQYRLVLRELRKSAITPPAGRNRVILSSFRAIFDQAKESSRSPEVEQRFTRQVDDLIVFLKNQREHKDLLKRYSPLHDMTGDEHRAATARRVGLNMPEDVKF
;
A
#
# COMPACT_ATOMS: atom_id res chain seq x y z
N MET A 1 13.43 -21.78 1.48
CA MET A 1 12.33 -20.93 2.00
C MET A 1 12.42 -19.48 1.51
N ILE A 2 13.53 -18.78 1.74
CA ILE A 2 13.71 -17.33 1.47
C ILE A 2 13.31 -16.92 0.04
N SER A 3 13.66 -17.72 -0.97
CA SER A 3 13.31 -17.43 -2.38
C SER A 3 11.81 -17.45 -2.67
N SER A 4 11.03 -18.26 -1.95
CA SER A 4 9.57 -18.31 -2.10
C SER A 4 8.88 -17.11 -1.44
N GLN A 5 9.35 -16.70 -0.27
CA GLN A 5 8.86 -15.52 0.44
C GLN A 5 9.18 -14.23 -0.32
N TYR A 6 10.39 -14.12 -0.90
CA TYR A 6 10.74 -13.01 -1.78
C TYR A 6 9.74 -12.84 -2.93
N ARG A 7 9.37 -13.95 -3.60
CA ARG A 7 8.38 -13.91 -4.69
C ARG A 7 7.00 -13.47 -4.21
N LEU A 8 6.59 -13.87 -3.00
CA LEU A 8 5.33 -13.43 -2.41
C LEU A 8 5.35 -11.92 -2.12
N VAL A 9 6.42 -11.40 -1.52
CA VAL A 9 6.58 -9.95 -1.29
C VAL A 9 6.51 -9.18 -2.61
N LEU A 10 7.27 -9.59 -3.62
CA LEU A 10 7.21 -8.94 -4.94
C LEU A 10 5.81 -8.97 -5.55
N ARG A 11 5.08 -10.09 -5.39
CA ARG A 11 3.72 -10.23 -5.91
C ARG A 11 2.75 -9.29 -5.19
N GLU A 12 2.86 -9.15 -3.87
CA GLU A 12 2.02 -8.24 -3.09
C GLU A 12 2.37 -6.77 -3.37
N LEU A 13 3.65 -6.41 -3.46
CA LEU A 13 4.07 -5.07 -3.90
C LEU A 13 3.51 -4.71 -5.29
N ARG A 14 3.48 -5.69 -6.21
CA ARG A 14 2.90 -5.49 -7.54
C ARG A 14 1.39 -5.26 -7.49
N LYS A 15 0.69 -5.91 -6.57
CA LYS A 15 -0.77 -5.79 -6.37
C LYS A 15 -1.15 -4.49 -5.66
N SER A 16 -0.28 -3.96 -4.79
CA SER A 16 -0.53 -2.72 -4.06
C SER A 16 -0.08 -1.46 -4.82
N ALA A 17 0.67 -1.62 -5.91
CA ALA A 17 1.14 -0.52 -6.74
C ALA A 17 -0.03 0.21 -7.43
N ILE A 18 -0.09 1.54 -7.23
CA ILE A 18 -1.06 2.43 -7.91
C ILE A 18 -0.60 2.71 -9.35
N THR A 19 0.71 2.78 -9.58
CA THR A 19 1.30 3.14 -10.87
C THR A 19 1.27 1.96 -11.87
N PRO A 20 0.98 2.22 -13.16
CA PRO A 20 1.07 1.21 -14.21
C PRO A 20 2.47 0.60 -14.31
N PRO A 21 2.62 -0.63 -14.83
CA PRO A 21 3.88 -1.38 -14.83
C PRO A 21 5.09 -0.61 -15.38
N ALA A 22 4.89 0.19 -16.43
CA ALA A 22 5.96 0.95 -17.08
C ALA A 22 6.54 2.09 -16.23
N GLY A 23 5.73 2.70 -15.34
CA GLY A 23 6.13 3.85 -14.52
C GLY A 23 6.59 3.48 -13.11
N ARG A 24 6.77 2.19 -12.80
CA ARG A 24 7.11 1.76 -11.44
C ARG A 24 8.56 2.12 -11.11
N ASN A 25 8.75 2.62 -9.88
CA ASN A 25 10.08 2.92 -9.38
C ASN A 25 10.91 1.63 -9.21
N ARG A 26 11.95 1.48 -10.03
CA ARG A 26 12.87 0.33 -10.00
C ARG A 26 13.76 0.32 -8.76
N VAL A 27 14.01 1.48 -8.14
CA VAL A 27 14.84 1.61 -6.95
C VAL A 27 14.26 0.78 -5.80
N ILE A 28 12.94 0.83 -5.61
CA ILE A 28 12.27 0.07 -4.56
C ILE A 28 12.53 -1.44 -4.74
N LEU A 29 12.41 -1.94 -5.97
CA LEU A 29 12.66 -3.35 -6.28
C LEU A 29 14.12 -3.73 -6.03
N SER A 30 15.08 -2.88 -6.41
CA SER A 30 16.50 -3.13 -6.13
C SER A 30 16.82 -3.09 -4.63
N SER A 31 16.19 -2.21 -3.85
CA SER A 31 16.38 -2.14 -2.39
C SER A 31 15.87 -3.41 -1.72
N PHE A 32 14.67 -3.88 -2.06
CA PHE A 32 14.18 -5.16 -1.54
C PHE A 32 15.09 -6.32 -1.95
N ARG A 33 15.57 -6.34 -3.18
CA ARG A 33 16.52 -7.37 -3.62
C ARG A 33 17.79 -7.36 -2.77
N ALA A 34 18.39 -6.20 -2.54
CA ALA A 34 19.59 -6.07 -1.69
C ALA A 34 19.34 -6.56 -0.25
N ILE A 35 18.18 -6.26 0.34
CA ILE A 35 17.82 -6.76 1.68
C ILE A 35 17.77 -8.29 1.71
N PHE A 36 17.13 -8.90 0.71
CA PHE A 36 17.03 -10.36 0.63
C PHE A 36 18.37 -11.04 0.32
N ASP A 37 19.23 -10.40 -0.48
CA ASP A 37 20.58 -10.88 -0.76
C ASP A 37 21.45 -10.83 0.52
N GLN A 38 21.39 -9.72 1.28
CA GLN A 38 22.07 -9.59 2.57
C GLN A 38 21.56 -10.61 3.62
N ALA A 39 20.25 -10.85 3.64
CA ALA A 39 19.65 -11.84 4.53
C ALA A 39 20.11 -13.27 4.21
N LYS A 40 20.30 -13.58 2.93
CA LYS A 40 20.84 -14.87 2.46
C LYS A 40 22.32 -15.06 2.81
N GLU A 41 23.10 -13.99 2.86
CA GLU A 41 24.49 -14.04 3.33
C GLU A 41 24.58 -14.22 4.85
N SER A 42 23.64 -13.60 5.56
CA SER A 42 23.56 -13.59 7.04
C SER A 42 22.91 -14.85 7.62
N SER A 43 22.20 -15.65 6.81
CA SER A 43 21.52 -16.88 7.21
C SER A 43 22.45 -18.06 7.54
N ARG A 44 23.73 -17.79 7.86
CA ARG A 44 24.64 -18.79 8.41
C ARG A 44 24.26 -19.20 9.85
N SER A 45 23.56 -18.32 10.58
CA SER A 45 22.99 -18.64 11.89
C SER A 45 21.48 -18.94 11.75
N PRO A 46 20.99 -20.09 12.26
CA PRO A 46 19.58 -20.49 12.14
C PRO A 46 18.62 -19.54 12.87
N GLU A 47 19.07 -18.87 13.94
CA GLU A 47 18.25 -17.90 14.69
C GLU A 47 17.97 -16.64 13.86
N VAL A 48 18.98 -16.16 13.12
CA VAL A 48 18.86 -15.00 12.25
C VAL A 48 17.93 -15.29 11.09
N GLU A 49 18.03 -16.49 10.49
CA GLU A 49 17.11 -16.91 9.43
C GLU A 49 15.66 -17.01 9.93
N GLN A 50 15.42 -17.60 11.11
CA GLN A 50 14.07 -17.65 11.68
C GLN A 50 13.49 -16.27 11.99
N ARG A 51 14.30 -15.34 12.50
CA ARG A 51 13.85 -13.97 12.76
C ARG A 51 13.48 -13.26 11.46
N PHE A 52 14.33 -13.37 10.44
CA PHE A 52 14.08 -12.74 9.14
C PHE A 52 12.83 -13.30 8.47
N THR A 53 12.66 -14.63 8.48
CA THR A 53 11.46 -15.27 7.90
C THR A 53 10.17 -14.78 8.55
N ARG A 54 10.12 -14.67 9.88
CA ARG A 54 8.98 -14.08 10.60
C ARG A 54 8.70 -12.63 10.19
N GLN A 55 9.75 -11.80 10.12
CA GLN A 55 9.60 -10.40 9.69
C GLN A 55 9.05 -10.29 8.27
N VAL A 56 9.45 -11.18 7.37
CA VAL A 56 8.95 -11.21 6.00
C VAL A 56 7.48 -11.66 5.96
N ASP A 57 7.10 -12.64 6.78
CA ASP A 57 5.71 -13.08 6.87
C ASP A 57 4.80 -11.96 7.42
N ASP A 58 5.24 -11.24 8.45
CA ASP A 58 4.55 -10.07 8.99
C ASP A 58 4.41 -8.96 7.94
N LEU A 59 5.47 -8.70 7.16
CA LEU A 59 5.43 -7.75 6.05
C LEU A 59 4.40 -8.16 4.99
N ILE A 60 4.34 -9.45 4.65
CA ILE A 60 3.36 -9.96 3.67
C ILE A 60 1.93 -9.73 4.19
N VAL A 61 1.67 -9.99 5.47
CA VAL A 61 0.36 -9.74 6.11
C VAL A 61 0.04 -8.25 6.08
N PHE A 62 1.00 -7.40 6.45
CA PHE A 62 0.84 -5.95 6.42
C PHE A 62 0.47 -5.44 5.02
N LEU A 63 1.19 -5.85 3.98
CA LEU A 63 0.93 -5.43 2.59
C LEU A 63 -0.46 -5.86 2.10
N LYS A 64 -0.90 -7.06 2.49
CA LYS A 64 -2.26 -7.55 2.19
C LYS A 64 -3.32 -6.69 2.86
N ASN A 65 -3.16 -6.45 4.17
CA ASN A 65 -4.09 -5.65 4.96
C ASN A 65 -4.14 -4.20 4.48
N GLN A 66 -3.01 -3.62 4.07
CA GLN A 66 -2.96 -2.27 3.52
C GLN A 66 -3.81 -2.15 2.24
N ARG A 67 -3.76 -3.15 1.36
CA ARG A 67 -4.58 -3.17 0.15
C ARG A 67 -6.05 -3.32 0.49
N GLU A 68 -6.40 -4.25 1.37
CA GLU A 68 -7.79 -4.46 1.80
C GLU A 68 -8.37 -3.22 2.50
N HIS A 69 -7.59 -2.56 3.36
CA HIS A 69 -7.97 -1.32 3.99
C HIS A 69 -8.32 -0.22 2.97
N LYS A 70 -7.53 -0.08 1.90
CA LYS A 70 -7.85 0.86 0.80
C LYS A 70 -9.17 0.50 0.11
N ASP A 71 -9.41 -0.78 -0.13
CA ASP A 71 -10.67 -1.24 -0.73
C ASP A 71 -11.87 -0.96 0.18
N LEU A 72 -11.72 -1.17 1.48
CA LEU A 72 -12.75 -0.88 2.48
C LEU A 72 -13.04 0.61 2.59
N LEU A 73 -12.01 1.46 2.62
CA LEU A 73 -12.17 2.91 2.62
C LEU A 73 -12.96 3.38 1.41
N LYS A 74 -12.62 2.89 0.21
CA LYS A 74 -13.34 3.24 -1.01
C LYS A 74 -14.83 2.84 -0.98
N ARG A 75 -15.16 1.73 -0.33
CA ARG A 75 -16.54 1.20 -0.27
C ARG A 75 -17.39 1.89 0.80
N TYR A 76 -16.85 2.06 2.00
CA TYR A 76 -17.62 2.51 3.16
C TYR A 76 -17.40 3.98 3.50
N SER A 77 -16.29 4.59 3.07
CA SER A 77 -15.99 6.00 3.29
C SER A 77 -15.55 6.69 1.99
N PRO A 78 -16.42 6.78 0.97
CA PRO A 78 -16.05 7.31 -0.35
C PRO A 78 -15.67 8.80 -0.34
N LEU A 79 -16.02 9.54 0.71
CA LEU A 79 -15.68 10.96 0.84
C LEU A 79 -14.36 11.21 1.58
N HIS A 80 -13.62 10.17 1.99
CA HIS A 80 -12.44 10.31 2.86
C HIS A 80 -11.25 11.05 2.21
N ASP A 81 -11.13 11.00 0.89
CA ASP A 81 -10.06 11.67 0.13
C ASP A 81 -10.43 13.12 -0.26
N MET A 82 -11.67 13.54 0.00
CA MET A 82 -12.16 14.86 -0.42
C MET A 82 -11.69 15.96 0.53
N THR A 83 -11.36 17.11 -0.04
CA THR A 83 -11.17 18.34 0.74
C THR A 83 -12.49 18.75 1.41
N GLY A 84 -12.40 19.59 2.45
CA GLY A 84 -13.59 20.01 3.19
C GLY A 84 -14.67 20.64 2.30
N ASP A 85 -14.28 21.34 1.24
CA ASP A 85 -15.20 22.04 0.32
C ASP A 85 -15.88 21.04 -0.63
N GLU A 86 -15.10 20.11 -1.19
CA GLU A 86 -15.62 19.00 -2.00
C GLU A 86 -16.57 18.12 -1.19
N HIS A 87 -16.24 17.86 0.08
CA HIS A 87 -17.10 17.11 0.99
C HIS A 87 -18.44 17.82 1.23
N ARG A 88 -18.44 19.14 1.47
CA ARG A 88 -19.67 19.94 1.64
C ARG A 88 -20.50 19.93 0.37
N ALA A 89 -19.89 20.14 -0.79
CA ALA A 89 -20.57 20.10 -2.08
C ALA A 89 -21.16 18.71 -2.39
N ALA A 90 -20.40 17.63 -2.16
CA ALA A 90 -20.88 16.26 -2.34
C ALA A 90 -22.05 15.93 -1.41
N THR A 91 -22.03 16.45 -0.18
CA THR A 91 -23.12 16.28 0.79
C THR A 91 -24.36 17.07 0.39
N ALA A 92 -24.22 18.32 -0.07
CA ALA A 92 -25.33 19.12 -0.58
C ALA A 92 -26.05 18.41 -1.75
N ARG A 93 -25.28 17.83 -2.68
CA ARG A 93 -25.85 17.10 -3.83
C ARG A 93 -26.66 15.87 -3.42
N ARG A 94 -26.34 15.21 -2.30
CA ARG A 94 -27.11 14.05 -1.79
C ARG A 94 -28.55 14.41 -1.41
N VAL A 95 -28.80 15.68 -1.05
CA VAL A 95 -30.13 16.19 -0.71
C VAL A 95 -30.74 17.03 -1.84
N GLY A 96 -30.17 16.98 -3.05
CA GLY A 96 -30.66 17.73 -4.21
C GLY A 96 -30.34 19.24 -4.17
N LEU A 97 -29.41 19.67 -3.31
CA LEU A 97 -28.95 21.05 -3.20
C LEU A 97 -27.58 21.24 -3.85
N ASN A 98 -27.28 22.46 -4.30
CA ASN A 98 -25.92 22.88 -4.70
C ASN A 98 -25.32 23.79 -3.63
N MET A 99 -24.00 23.76 -3.46
CA MET A 99 -23.33 24.74 -2.60
C MET A 99 -23.50 26.15 -3.18
N PRO A 100 -23.66 27.19 -2.32
CA PRO A 100 -23.62 28.57 -2.76
C PRO A 100 -22.27 28.88 -3.40
N GLU A 101 -22.26 29.77 -4.39
CA GLU A 101 -21.01 30.31 -4.94
C GLU A 101 -20.32 31.17 -3.87
N ASP A 102 -19.00 31.03 -3.76
CA ASP A 102 -18.21 31.87 -2.86
C ASP A 102 -18.38 33.33 -3.31
N VAL A 103 -18.94 34.16 -2.42
CA VAL A 103 -19.04 35.61 -2.65
C VAL A 103 -17.61 36.16 -2.65
N LYS A 104 -17.11 36.52 -3.84
CA LYS A 104 -15.83 37.18 -3.98
C LYS A 104 -15.96 38.61 -3.45
N PHE A 105 -15.32 38.87 -2.31
CA PHE A 105 -15.16 40.21 -1.75
C PHE A 105 -13.88 40.88 -2.28
#